data_AF-A0A1C5DKM0-F1
#
_entry.id   AF-A0A1C5DKM0-F1
#
_cell.length_a   1.000
_cell.length_b   1.000
_cell.length_c   1.000
_cell.angle_alpha   90.00
_cell.angle_beta   90.00
_cell.angle_gamma   90.00
#
_symmetry.space_group_name_H-M   'P 1'
#
loop_
_entity.id
_entity.type
_entity.pdbx_description
1 polymer ?
#
loop_
_entity_poly.entity_id
_entity_poly.type
_entity_poly.pdbx_seq_one_letter_code
_entity_poly.pdbx_strand_id
1 'polypeptide(L)'
;MAAAARPWYRSLVRTLTPRPTRLSAIPAPGPTRLRVEVDGEALVDLDQPVESLSLAPASGGLAELEVHPLSLGAGAGPLRASGRTVTVTGPDFHYRADASVTGPVRRRTWRVAEGAWGLVLPARP
;
A
#
# COMPACT_ATOMS: atom_id res chain seq x y z
N MET A 1 20.90 65.09 23.61
CA MET A 1 20.19 63.94 24.17
C MET A 1 18.82 63.82 23.50
N ALA A 2 18.60 62.70 22.82
CA ALA A 2 17.35 62.20 22.20
C ALA A 2 16.67 63.02 21.08
N ALA A 3 16.87 62.57 19.83
CA ALA A 3 16.00 62.86 18.69
C ALA A 3 14.86 61.82 18.62
N ALA A 4 13.65 62.30 18.36
CA ALA A 4 12.40 61.53 18.35
C ALA A 4 12.35 60.48 17.24
N ALA A 5 11.95 59.25 17.59
CA ALA A 5 11.75 58.14 16.68
C ALA A 5 10.44 58.31 15.88
N ARG A 6 10.52 58.14 14.55
CA ARG A 6 9.36 58.12 13.63
C ARG A 6 8.79 56.69 13.55
N PRO A 7 7.45 56.52 13.54
CA PRO A 7 6.82 55.21 13.56
C PRO A 7 6.69 54.65 12.15
N TRP A 8 7.26 53.46 11.92
CA TRP A 8 7.07 52.71 10.69
C TRP A 8 5.89 51.75 10.88
N TYR A 9 4.81 51.94 10.13
CA TYR A 9 3.77 50.92 9.96
C TYR A 9 4.06 50.16 8.66
N ARG A 10 4.22 48.83 8.73
CA ARG A 10 4.14 47.95 7.56
C ARG A 10 2.86 47.13 7.67
N SER A 11 1.90 47.44 6.81
CA SER A 11 0.72 46.61 6.56
C SER A 11 1.11 45.48 5.61
N LEU A 12 0.98 44.23 6.05
CA LEU A 12 1.10 43.04 5.20
C LEU A 12 -0.31 42.59 4.83
N VAL A 13 -0.76 42.92 3.62
CA VAL A 13 -1.99 42.39 3.05
C VAL A 13 -1.70 41.01 2.48
N ARG A 14 -2.16 39.97 3.18
CA ARG A 14 -2.09 38.58 2.72
C ARG A 14 -3.26 38.30 1.79
N THR A 15 -3.03 38.30 0.49
CA THR A 15 -3.98 37.82 -0.52
C THR A 15 -4.23 36.32 -0.30
N LEU A 16 -5.48 35.95 0.00
CA LEU A 16 -5.93 34.57 0.08
C LEU A 16 -6.33 34.11 -1.32
N THR A 17 -5.41 33.47 -2.04
CA THR A 17 -5.76 32.72 -3.24
C THR A 17 -6.50 31.43 -2.84
N PRO A 18 -7.61 31.06 -3.53
CA PRO A 18 -8.29 29.80 -3.28
C PRO A 18 -7.30 28.65 -3.47
N ARG A 19 -7.16 27.81 -2.44
CA ARG A 19 -6.33 26.61 -2.50
C ARG A 19 -6.96 25.69 -3.56
N PRO A 20 -6.23 25.29 -4.63
CA PRO A 20 -6.77 24.32 -5.57
C PRO A 20 -7.15 23.06 -4.80
N THR A 21 -8.35 22.52 -5.06
CA THR A 21 -8.78 21.22 -4.57
C THR A 21 -7.70 20.22 -4.92
N ARG A 22 -6.96 19.71 -3.92
CA ARG A 22 -6.01 18.62 -4.15
C ARG A 22 -6.83 17.46 -4.71
N LEU A 23 -6.57 17.08 -5.96
CA LEU A 23 -6.87 15.73 -6.41
C LEU A 23 -6.34 14.80 -5.32
N SER A 24 -7.18 13.87 -4.86
CA SER A 24 -6.82 12.94 -3.79
C SER A 24 -5.54 12.23 -4.21
N ALA A 25 -4.40 12.68 -3.68
CA ALA A 25 -3.13 12.08 -3.97
C ALA A 25 -3.21 10.69 -3.34
N ILE A 26 -3.04 9.64 -4.15
CA ILE A 26 -2.86 8.29 -3.61
C ILE A 26 -1.74 8.41 -2.57
N PRO A 27 -2.00 8.11 -1.28
CA PRO A 27 -0.99 8.22 -0.26
C PRO A 27 0.23 7.42 -0.71
N ALA A 28 1.43 8.01 -0.58
CA ALA A 28 2.64 7.25 -0.80
C ALA A 28 2.60 6.01 0.12
N PRO A 29 2.85 4.80 -0.39
CA PRO A 29 2.82 3.61 0.43
C PRO A 29 3.84 3.77 1.57
N GLY A 30 3.36 3.54 2.79
CA GLY A 30 4.17 3.54 4.00
C GLY A 30 3.91 2.28 4.82
N PRO A 31 4.75 2.00 5.84
CA PRO A 31 4.61 0.81 6.65
C PRO A 31 3.20 0.71 7.26
N THR A 32 2.55 -0.42 7.03
CA THR A 32 1.15 -0.64 7.43
C THR A 32 1.05 -1.91 8.26
N ARG A 33 0.37 -1.86 9.41
CA ARG A 33 0.08 -3.06 10.21
C ARG A 33 -0.99 -3.89 9.50
N LEU A 34 -0.59 -5.05 9.01
CA LEU A 34 -1.45 -5.96 8.26
C LEU A 34 -1.36 -7.35 8.89
N ARG A 35 -2.50 -8.03 9.01
CA ARG A 35 -2.53 -9.47 9.20
C ARG A 35 -2.73 -10.12 7.84
N VAL A 36 -1.87 -11.08 7.53
CA VAL A 36 -1.81 -11.76 6.23
C VAL A 36 -1.96 -13.24 6.47
N GLU A 37 -3.01 -13.82 5.90
CA GLU A 37 -3.33 -15.23 6.01
C GLU A 37 -3.25 -15.90 4.63
N VAL A 38 -2.65 -17.07 4.57
CA VAL A 38 -2.57 -17.93 3.37
C VAL A 38 -3.24 -19.25 3.71
N ASP A 39 -4.30 -19.59 2.98
CA ASP A 39 -5.12 -20.79 3.20
C ASP A 39 -5.63 -20.96 4.64
N GLY A 40 -5.81 -19.84 5.36
CA GLY A 40 -6.27 -19.79 6.75
C GLY A 40 -5.14 -19.72 7.79
N GLU A 41 -3.88 -19.91 7.38
CA GLU A 41 -2.72 -19.84 8.26
C GLU A 41 -2.09 -18.45 8.23
N ALA A 42 -1.77 -17.90 9.41
CA ALA A 42 -1.19 -16.55 9.52
C ALA A 42 0.30 -16.55 9.16
N LEU A 43 0.69 -15.71 8.19
CA LEU A 43 2.08 -15.46 7.80
C LEU A 43 2.67 -14.25 8.55
N VAL A 44 1.87 -13.20 8.74
CA VAL A 44 2.20 -11.97 9.49
C VAL A 44 0.95 -11.55 10.25
N ASP A 45 1.09 -11.02 11.47
CA ASP A 45 0.00 -10.44 12.26
C ASP A 45 0.21 -8.93 12.49
N LEU A 46 -0.77 -8.27 13.10
CA LEU A 46 -0.85 -6.81 13.27
C LEU A 46 0.25 -6.24 14.19
N ASP A 47 1.03 -7.08 14.87
CA ASP A 47 2.14 -6.71 15.73
C ASP A 47 3.38 -6.25 14.93
N GLN A 48 3.53 -6.71 13.69
CA GLN A 48 4.61 -6.32 12.80
C GLN A 48 4.11 -5.46 11.62
N PRO A 49 4.59 -4.21 11.46
CA PRO A 49 4.27 -3.43 10.28
C PRO A 49 4.94 -4.02 9.02
N VAL A 50 4.23 -3.94 7.89
CA VAL A 50 4.65 -4.41 6.56
C VAL A 50 5.02 -3.19 5.70
N GLU A 51 6.22 -3.18 5.13
CA GLU A 51 6.68 -2.16 4.17
C GLU A 51 6.06 -2.37 2.79
N SER A 52 6.07 -3.62 2.31
CA SER A 52 5.48 -3.97 1.03
C SER A 52 4.94 -5.41 1.01
N LEU A 53 3.93 -5.63 0.19
CA LEU A 53 3.31 -6.93 -0.04
C LEU A 53 3.02 -7.06 -1.53
N SER A 54 3.42 -8.17 -2.12
CA SER A 54 3.10 -8.52 -3.50
C SER A 54 2.47 -9.90 -3.57
N LEU A 55 1.45 -10.02 -4.42
CA LEU A 55 0.73 -11.25 -4.69
C LEU A 55 0.74 -11.47 -6.20
N ALA A 56 1.19 -12.64 -6.64
CA ALA A 56 1.24 -13.01 -8.05
C ALA A 56 0.67 -14.41 -8.28
N PRO A 57 0.03 -14.68 -9.43
CA PRO A 57 -0.30 -16.05 -9.82
C PRO A 57 0.99 -16.86 -10.05
N ALA A 58 0.97 -18.12 -9.61
CA ALA A 58 2.04 -19.08 -9.82
C ALA A 58 1.51 -20.30 -10.62
N SER A 59 2.42 -21.22 -10.97
CA SER A 59 2.03 -22.48 -11.59
C SER A 59 1.29 -23.39 -10.59
N GLY A 60 0.54 -24.37 -11.10
CA GLY A 60 -0.14 -25.37 -10.25
C GLY A 60 -1.36 -24.85 -9.47
N GLY A 61 -1.98 -23.77 -9.94
CA GLY A 61 -3.20 -23.24 -9.30
C GLY A 61 -2.94 -22.59 -7.93
N LEU A 62 -1.74 -22.05 -7.73
CA LEU A 62 -1.35 -21.32 -6.52
C LEU A 62 -1.13 -19.83 -6.82
N ALA A 63 -1.19 -19.03 -5.77
CA ALA A 63 -0.65 -17.69 -5.74
C ALA A 63 0.64 -17.71 -4.91
N GLU A 64 1.66 -17.00 -5.36
CA GLU A 64 2.85 -16.69 -4.59
C GLU A 64 2.68 -15.34 -3.91
N LEU A 65 3.06 -15.30 -2.64
CA LEU A 65 2.99 -14.14 -1.78
C LEU A 65 4.40 -13.82 -1.29
N GLU A 66 4.83 -12.57 -1.45
CA GLU A 66 6.04 -12.03 -0.84
C GLU A 66 5.67 -10.84 0.04
N VAL A 67 6.08 -10.92 1.31
CA VAL A 67 5.86 -9.88 2.31
C VAL A 67 7.21 -9.37 2.77
N HIS A 68 7.38 -8.05 2.78
CA HIS A 68 8.54 -7.36 3.32
C HIS A 68 8.11 -6.69 4.63
N PRO A 69 8.42 -7.29 5.80
CA PRO A 69 8.18 -6.64 7.07
C PRO A 69 9.09 -5.42 7.23
N LEU A 70 8.65 -4.44 8.03
CA LEU A 70 9.47 -3.28 8.38
C LEU A 70 10.72 -3.73 9.12
N SER A 71 11.88 -3.50 8.51
CA SER A 71 13.17 -3.81 9.13
C SER A 71 13.63 -2.63 10.00
N LEU A 72 13.62 -2.80 11.32
CA LEU A 72 14.17 -1.84 12.28
C LEU A 72 15.64 -2.16 12.67
N GLY A 73 16.37 -2.92 11.84
CA GLY A 73 17.74 -3.37 12.09
C GLY A 73 18.22 -4.41 11.08
N ALA A 74 19.40 -5.01 11.33
CA ALA A 74 19.92 -6.07 10.47
C ALA A 74 19.13 -7.37 10.67
N GLY A 75 18.32 -7.77 9.69
CA GLY A 75 18.01 -9.20 9.52
C GLY A 75 16.58 -9.65 9.19
N ALA A 76 15.59 -8.79 8.97
CA ALA A 76 14.30 -9.31 8.49
C ALA A 76 14.32 -9.45 6.96
N GLY A 77 14.63 -10.65 6.47
CA GLY A 77 14.48 -11.00 5.06
C GLY A 77 12.99 -11.07 4.66
N PRO A 78 12.68 -11.10 3.35
CA PRO A 78 11.31 -11.24 2.88
C PRO A 78 10.72 -12.58 3.32
N LEU A 79 9.46 -12.56 3.74
CA LEU A 79 8.66 -13.75 4.01
C LEU A 79 7.97 -14.18 2.72
N ARG A 80 8.07 -15.47 2.39
CA ARG A 80 7.46 -16.05 1.19
C ARG A 80 6.50 -17.17 1.56
N ALA A 81 5.35 -17.19 0.90
CA ALA A 81 4.36 -18.25 1.02
C ALA A 81 3.69 -18.52 -0.32
N SER A 82 3.06 -19.69 -0.45
CA SER A 82 2.18 -19.98 -1.58
C SER A 82 0.89 -20.63 -1.08
N GLY A 83 -0.22 -20.37 -1.78
CA GLY A 83 -1.53 -20.90 -1.41
C GLY A 83 -2.63 -20.53 -2.39
N ARG A 84 -3.86 -21.01 -2.15
CA ARG A 84 -5.00 -20.79 -3.05
C ARG A 84 -5.86 -19.61 -2.62
N THR A 85 -5.88 -19.29 -1.34
CA THR A 85 -6.64 -18.19 -0.76
C THR A 85 -5.71 -17.32 0.06
N VAL A 86 -5.68 -16.02 -0.23
CA VAL A 86 -4.94 -15.04 0.57
C VAL A 86 -5.91 -14.02 1.13
N THR A 87 -5.89 -13.82 2.44
CA THR A 87 -6.68 -12.79 3.13
C THR A 87 -5.73 -11.79 3.78
N VAL A 88 -5.94 -10.51 3.48
CA VAL A 88 -5.23 -9.39 4.12
C VAL A 88 -6.25 -8.57 4.91
N THR A 89 -5.95 -8.31 6.18
CA THR A 89 -6.75 -7.47 7.07
C THR A 89 -5.88 -6.39 7.70
N GLY A 90 -6.45 -5.22 7.98
CA GLY A 90 -5.72 -4.11 8.59
C GLY A 90 -6.63 -2.93 8.95
N PRO A 91 -6.10 -1.87 9.59
CA PRO A 91 -6.87 -0.71 10.04
C PRO A 91 -7.59 0.03 8.91
N ASP A 92 -6.87 0.33 7.83
CA ASP A 92 -7.32 0.77 6.51
C ASP A 92 -6.09 0.68 5.58
N PHE A 93 -6.21 0.07 4.40
CA PHE A 93 -5.12 -0.05 3.43
C PHE A 93 -5.60 0.11 1.99
N HIS A 94 -4.67 0.48 1.11
CA HIS A 94 -4.89 0.51 -0.34
C HIS A 94 -4.11 -0.62 -0.98
N TYR A 95 -4.64 -1.17 -2.07
CA TYR A 95 -3.90 -2.15 -2.88
C TYR A 95 -4.03 -1.80 -4.36
N ARG A 96 -3.04 -2.24 -5.13
CA ARG A 96 -3.11 -2.19 -6.59
C ARG A 96 -3.39 -3.59 -7.11
N ALA A 97 -4.34 -3.71 -8.02
CA ALA A 97 -4.56 -4.89 -8.83
C ALA A 97 -4.81 -4.42 -10.26
N ASP A 98 -4.25 -5.13 -11.22
CA ASP A 98 -4.26 -4.73 -12.63
C ASP A 98 -3.75 -3.29 -12.80
N ALA A 99 -4.54 -2.43 -13.45
CA ALA A 99 -4.22 -1.02 -13.68
C ALA A 99 -4.83 -0.08 -12.62
N SER A 100 -5.47 -0.60 -11.56
CA SER A 100 -6.27 0.22 -10.65
C SER A 100 -5.81 0.14 -9.20
N VAL A 101 -5.86 1.27 -8.50
CA VAL A 101 -5.69 1.34 -7.05
C VAL A 101 -7.06 1.31 -6.40
N THR A 102 -7.25 0.40 -5.45
CA THR A 102 -8.49 0.23 -4.68
C THR A 102 -8.22 0.53 -3.21
N GLY A 103 -9.14 1.21 -2.55
CA GLY A 103 -9.08 1.49 -1.12
C GLY A 103 -9.59 2.89 -0.75
N PRO A 104 -9.60 3.21 0.56
CA PRO A 104 -9.15 2.34 1.66
C PRO A 104 -10.11 1.17 1.91
N VAL A 105 -9.57 0.00 2.22
CA VAL A 105 -10.32 -1.18 2.66
C VAL A 105 -9.72 -1.73 3.95
N ARG A 106 -10.52 -2.47 4.72
CA ARG A 106 -10.06 -3.13 5.96
C ARG A 106 -9.76 -4.61 5.79
N ARG A 107 -10.33 -5.22 4.76
CA ARG A 107 -10.18 -6.63 4.44
C ARG A 107 -10.26 -6.82 2.94
N ARG A 108 -9.36 -7.63 2.40
CA ARG A 108 -9.44 -8.13 1.04
C ARG A 108 -9.06 -9.60 1.00
N THR A 109 -9.76 -10.38 0.20
CA THR A 109 -9.47 -11.79 -0.03
C THR A 109 -9.32 -12.03 -1.52
N TRP A 110 -8.23 -12.70 -1.90
CA TRP A 110 -7.96 -13.17 -3.25
C TRP A 110 -8.03 -14.69 -3.24
N ARG A 111 -8.63 -15.27 -4.28
CA ARG A 111 -8.73 -16.71 -4.49
C ARG A 111 -8.24 -17.05 -5.87
N VAL A 112 -7.43 -18.08 -5.97
CA VAL A 112 -7.02 -18.63 -7.25
C VAL A 112 -8.21 -19.38 -7.86
N ALA A 113 -8.57 -18.98 -9.07
CA ALA A 113 -9.54 -19.68 -9.90
C ALA A 113 -8.77 -20.34 -11.05
N GLU A 114 -8.31 -21.57 -10.82
CA GLU A 114 -7.56 -22.35 -11.80
C GLU A 114 -8.43 -22.70 -13.00
N GLY A 115 -7.91 -22.50 -14.21
CA GLY A 115 -8.67 -22.76 -15.43
C GLY A 115 -9.85 -21.82 -15.67
N ALA A 116 -9.94 -20.68 -14.97
CA ALA A 116 -11.05 -19.74 -15.11
C ALA A 116 -11.12 -19.06 -16.49
N TRP A 117 -10.03 -19.07 -17.25
CA TRP A 117 -9.93 -18.44 -18.56
C TRP A 117 -9.32 -19.40 -19.58
N GLY A 118 -9.95 -19.49 -20.76
CA GLY A 118 -9.33 -20.03 -21.97
C GLY A 118 -8.73 -18.88 -22.78
N LEU A 119 -7.41 -18.89 -22.98
CA LEU A 119 -6.69 -17.82 -23.69
C LEU A 119 -6.08 -18.38 -24.99
N VAL A 120 -6.24 -17.64 -26.09
CA VAL A 120 -5.46 -17.89 -27.31
C VAL A 120 -4.09 -17.26 -27.14
N LEU A 121 -3.05 -18.09 -27.12
CA LEU A 121 -1.67 -17.64 -27.00
C LEU A 121 -0.96 -17.73 -28.35
N PRO A 122 0.02 -16.85 -28.63
CA PRO A 122 0.90 -17.01 -29.77
C PRO A 122 1.57 -18.39 -29.76
N ALA A 123 1.75 -18.97 -30.95
CA ALA A 123 2.58 -20.15 -31.08
C ALA A 123 4.00 -19.83 -30.59
N ARG A 124 4.59 -20.76 -29.84
CA ARG A 124 5.98 -20.63 -29.42
C ARG A 124 6.86 -20.66 -30.70
N PRO A 125 7.80 -19.71 -30.88
CA PRO A 125 8.74 -19.76 -31.99
C PRO A 125 9.65 -20.99 -31.90
#